data_AF-A0A2D8RHE5-F1
#
_entry.id   AF-A0A2D8RHE5-F1
#
_cell.length_a   1.000
_cell.length_b   1.000
_cell.length_c   1.000
_cell.angle_alpha   90.00
_cell.angle_beta   90.00
_cell.angle_gamma   90.00
#
_symmetry.space_group_name_H-M   'P 1'
#
loop_
_entity.id
_entity.type
_entity.pdbx_description
1 polymer ?
#
loop_
_entity_poly.entity_id
_entity_poly.type
_entity_poly.pdbx_seq_one_letter_code
_entity_poly.pdbx_strand_id
1 'polypeptide(L)'
;MAPRCFSLSCNPDLTLDLNVELNRLKAAGKPVCRIAEINDNLPFMPNDAVVGVDDFELIFAPPKPHSPLFAVPSMAVGPAEHMIGFYASSLLRDAGTLQIGIGSLGTALVHSTILRQHENERYTQFADLIKLQERFPVVADIGGVEPFTTGLYGCSEMLTDGFVQLMRRKILTRPVYKDLALQQALHALADSATVEPMLNRKASLPLIDALVTSGAVGRVLCDADLAYLKAIGVMKSGVELREGKLYFDAYECTADTTDTETRTALEDALFADELLDGILAHGGFFLGPNEFYDALRNMEATERSAICMTSVRYINSLYDHRLGTEQLKIAQRAQARLMNSAMMVTAGGAAVSDGLDDGRVVSGVGGQFNFVEMAHQLPGARSVLMLKSTREAGGETRSNIVFNYAHQTIPRHLRDIFITEYGIADTRGKQDAEVYAAIISIADSRFQSALIEQAKQAGKLPKDFRLDAAHTNNFPSTYQHAMQQLDTSFTAETPAFPPFPFDCAFTDTELRVGKALKWLKTATASRAGMAETVAKAWLLKTEAYEVDAKALELMGYHGKWNTAEGWRAGLKAETEFRLFLLAMRQTADDTEA
;
A
#
# COMPACT_ATOMS: atom_id res chain seq x y z
N MET A 1 1.78 38.56 -8.53
CA MET A 1 1.90 37.88 -7.23
C MET A 1 1.04 36.63 -7.30
N ALA A 2 1.59 35.45 -7.00
CA ALA A 2 0.77 34.24 -6.90
C ALA A 2 -0.32 34.46 -5.81
N PRO A 3 -1.55 33.98 -6.01
CA PRO A 3 -2.60 34.08 -5.00
C PRO A 3 -2.13 33.36 -3.72
N ARG A 4 -2.43 33.97 -2.56
CA ARG A 4 -2.21 33.29 -1.27
C ARG A 4 -3.13 32.07 -1.22
N CYS A 5 -2.56 30.90 -0.96
CA CYS A 5 -3.29 29.63 -0.86
C CYS A 5 -2.77 28.82 0.34
N PHE A 6 -3.59 27.86 0.77
CA PHE A 6 -3.20 26.83 1.74
C PHE A 6 -3.22 25.46 1.08
N SER A 7 -2.56 24.50 1.70
CA SER A 7 -2.65 23.08 1.33
C SER A 7 -3.32 22.34 2.48
N LEU A 8 -4.32 21.51 2.15
CA LEU A 8 -4.96 20.59 3.10
C LEU A 8 -4.04 19.42 3.51
N SER A 9 -2.88 19.28 2.84
CA SER A 9 -1.84 18.32 3.18
C SER A 9 -2.38 16.90 3.28
N CYS A 10 -2.47 16.35 4.50
CA CYS A 10 -2.94 15.01 4.79
C CYS A 10 -4.46 14.87 4.84
N ASN A 11 -5.26 15.94 4.82
CA ASN A 11 -6.72 15.88 5.05
C ASN A 11 -7.61 16.47 3.92
N PRO A 12 -7.34 16.23 2.61
CA PRO A 12 -8.29 16.59 1.56
C PRO A 12 -9.46 15.60 1.44
N ASP A 13 -9.32 14.40 2.00
CA ASP A 13 -10.28 13.29 2.02
C ASP A 13 -11.75 13.71 2.05
N LEU A 14 -12.20 14.37 3.12
CA LEU A 14 -13.58 14.81 3.32
C LEU A 14 -13.72 16.31 3.10
N THR A 15 -12.67 17.07 3.39
CA THR A 15 -12.68 18.54 3.38
C THR A 15 -13.09 19.10 2.01
N LEU A 16 -12.60 18.50 0.92
CA LEU A 16 -12.91 18.94 -0.43
C LEU A 16 -14.38 18.81 -0.80
N ASP A 17 -15.07 17.79 -0.29
CA ASP A 17 -16.49 17.57 -0.56
C ASP A 17 -17.38 18.31 0.43
N LEU A 18 -16.94 18.36 1.69
CA LEU A 18 -17.62 19.11 2.74
C LEU A 18 -17.68 20.60 2.40
N ASN A 19 -16.60 21.18 1.85
CA ASN A 19 -16.58 22.57 1.43
C ASN A 19 -17.67 22.91 0.41
N VAL A 20 -18.02 21.98 -0.49
CA VAL A 20 -19.12 22.19 -1.46
C VAL A 20 -20.46 22.30 -0.73
N GLU A 21 -20.76 21.37 0.18
CA GLU A 21 -22.02 21.42 0.93
C GLU A 21 -22.07 22.60 1.91
N LEU A 22 -20.96 22.94 2.55
CA LEU A 22 -20.85 24.10 3.42
C LEU A 22 -21.10 25.41 2.66
N ASN A 23 -20.57 25.54 1.44
CA ASN A 23 -20.85 26.68 0.57
C ASN A 23 -22.34 26.73 0.17
N ARG A 24 -22.97 25.57 -0.10
CA ARG A 24 -24.41 25.48 -0.38
C ARG A 24 -25.25 25.91 0.81
N LEU A 25 -24.90 25.47 2.02
CA LEU A 25 -25.57 25.85 3.27
C LEU A 25 -25.41 27.35 3.54
N LYS A 26 -24.21 27.90 3.36
CA LYS A 26 -23.93 29.34 3.48
C LYS A 26 -24.78 30.16 2.49
N ALA A 27 -24.86 29.73 1.23
CA ALA A 27 -25.72 30.37 0.22
C ALA A 27 -27.21 30.29 0.56
N ALA A 28 -27.65 29.25 1.28
CA ALA A 28 -29.00 29.11 1.82
C ALA A 28 -29.25 29.89 3.14
N GLY A 29 -28.30 30.73 3.56
CA GLY A 29 -28.40 31.52 4.79
C GLY A 29 -28.24 30.71 6.08
N LYS A 30 -27.75 29.47 6.00
CA LYS A 30 -27.43 28.68 7.20
C LYS A 30 -26.08 29.12 7.77
N PRO A 31 -25.95 29.20 9.11
CA PRO A 31 -24.69 29.55 9.74
C PRO A 31 -23.66 28.43 9.52
N VAL A 32 -22.51 28.81 8.98
CA VAL A 32 -21.35 27.95 8.73
C VAL A 32 -20.11 28.70 9.19
N CYS A 33 -19.17 28.01 9.82
CA CYS A 33 -17.86 28.56 10.19
C CYS A 33 -16.79 27.50 9.94
N ARG A 34 -15.84 27.80 9.06
CA ARG A 34 -14.65 26.99 8.80
C ARG A 34 -13.44 27.68 9.41
N ILE A 35 -12.67 26.91 10.17
CA ILE A 35 -11.47 27.40 10.85
C ILE A 35 -10.29 26.58 10.33
N ALA A 36 -9.28 27.27 9.79
CA ALA A 36 -7.99 26.67 9.44
C ALA A 36 -7.00 26.87 10.59
N GLU A 37 -6.20 25.86 10.90
CA GLU A 37 -5.02 25.98 11.77
C GLU A 37 -3.76 25.81 10.92
N ILE A 38 -2.85 26.79 10.96
CA ILE A 38 -1.58 26.70 10.24
C ILE A 38 -0.61 25.82 11.03
N ASN A 39 -0.08 24.79 10.38
CA ASN A 39 0.98 23.96 10.95
C ASN A 39 2.08 23.64 9.92
N ASP A 40 3.21 24.35 10.02
CA ASP A 40 4.42 24.14 9.19
C ASP A 40 5.04 22.74 9.28
N ASN A 41 4.66 21.93 10.28
CA ASN A 41 5.04 20.51 10.30
C ASN A 41 4.28 19.70 9.24
N LEU A 42 3.20 20.20 8.64
CA LEU A 42 2.52 19.49 7.55
C LEU A 42 3.21 19.80 6.20
N PRO A 43 3.46 18.79 5.34
CA PRO A 43 4.00 19.04 4.00
C PRO A 43 2.96 19.76 3.14
N PHE A 44 3.42 20.74 2.36
CA PHE A 44 2.56 21.39 1.37
C PHE A 44 2.36 20.45 0.18
N MET A 45 1.13 19.94 0.02
CA MET A 45 0.76 19.08 -1.09
C MET A 45 0.04 19.90 -2.18
N PRO A 46 0.51 19.87 -3.44
CA PRO A 46 -0.09 20.62 -4.54
C PRO A 46 -1.35 19.91 -5.07
N ASN A 47 -1.81 20.27 -6.27
CA ASN A 47 -2.98 19.71 -6.93
C ASN A 47 -4.28 19.97 -6.16
N ASP A 48 -5.12 18.95 -5.98
CA ASP A 48 -6.47 19.07 -5.43
C ASP A 48 -6.46 19.50 -3.96
N ALA A 49 -5.35 19.32 -3.24
CA ALA A 49 -5.20 19.74 -1.86
C ALA A 49 -5.03 21.26 -1.69
N VAL A 50 -4.79 22.01 -2.77
CA VAL A 50 -4.65 23.46 -2.72
C VAL A 50 -6.03 24.12 -2.60
N VAL A 51 -6.20 24.94 -1.56
CA VAL A 51 -7.42 25.68 -1.26
C VAL A 51 -7.16 27.18 -1.11
N GLY A 52 -8.18 27.98 -1.35
CA GLY A 52 -8.10 29.44 -1.23
C GLY A 52 -8.08 29.89 0.23
N VAL A 53 -7.45 31.03 0.50
CA VAL A 53 -7.54 31.67 1.83
C VAL A 53 -8.98 32.04 2.17
N ASP A 54 -9.78 32.39 1.15
CA ASP A 54 -11.18 32.78 1.28
C ASP A 54 -12.13 31.58 1.50
N ASP A 55 -11.61 30.34 1.47
CA ASP A 55 -12.37 29.15 1.85
C ASP A 55 -12.59 29.04 3.37
N PHE A 56 -11.97 29.90 4.18
CA PHE A 56 -12.06 29.86 5.64
C PHE A 56 -12.60 31.17 6.21
N GLU A 57 -13.50 31.06 7.19
CA GLU A 57 -14.01 32.22 7.93
C GLU A 57 -13.01 32.71 8.99
N LEU A 58 -12.21 31.80 9.54
CA LEU A 58 -11.16 32.10 10.52
C LEU A 58 -9.88 31.33 10.20
N ILE A 59 -8.75 31.99 10.40
CA ILE A 59 -7.42 31.38 10.27
C ILE A 59 -6.71 31.56 11.59
N PHE A 60 -6.41 30.44 12.24
CA PHE A 60 -5.61 30.37 13.45
C PHE A 60 -4.15 30.07 13.09
N ALA A 61 -3.26 31.01 13.42
CA ALA A 61 -1.82 30.87 13.21
C ALA A 61 -1.14 30.83 14.58
N PRO A 62 -0.96 29.64 15.19
CA PRO A 62 -0.32 29.52 16.49
C PRO A 62 1.14 30.03 16.45
N PRO A 63 1.69 30.54 17.57
CA PRO A 63 3.09 30.91 17.63
C PRO A 63 3.98 29.66 17.47
N LYS A 64 5.14 29.85 16.84
CA LYS A 64 6.15 28.79 16.67
C LYS A 64 6.89 28.50 17.99
N PRO A 65 7.40 27.27 18.18
CA PRO A 65 7.23 26.09 17.33
C PRO A 65 5.82 25.49 17.43
N HIS A 66 5.31 24.96 16.33
CA HIS A 66 4.01 24.29 16.32
C HIS A 66 4.09 22.92 17.01
N SER A 67 2.94 22.43 17.48
CA SER A 67 2.84 21.11 18.10
C SER A 67 3.32 20.00 17.15
N PRO A 68 4.00 18.97 17.69
CA PRO A 68 4.45 17.83 16.89
C PRO A 68 3.24 17.09 16.31
N LEU A 69 3.44 16.47 15.15
CA LEU A 69 2.42 15.63 14.52
C LEU A 69 2.29 14.31 15.27
N PHE A 70 1.08 13.74 15.24
CA PHE A 70 0.87 12.37 15.72
C PHE A 70 1.44 11.39 14.69
N ALA A 71 2.55 10.73 15.04
CA ALA A 71 3.22 9.77 14.19
C ALA A 71 2.89 8.33 14.60
N VAL A 72 2.61 7.48 13.62
CA VAL A 72 2.39 6.04 13.84
C VAL A 72 3.72 5.30 13.64
N PRO A 73 4.23 4.57 14.64
CA PRO A 73 5.52 3.88 14.52
C PRO A 73 5.45 2.71 13.54
N SER A 74 6.55 2.45 12.85
CA SER A 74 6.72 1.29 11.99
C SER A 74 6.66 -0.01 12.80
N MET A 75 5.81 -0.94 12.38
CA MET A 75 5.73 -2.27 12.99
C MET A 75 6.73 -3.21 12.31
N ALA A 76 7.31 -4.13 13.10
CA ALA A 76 8.13 -5.20 12.56
C ALA A 76 7.32 -6.09 11.59
N VAL A 77 7.96 -6.49 10.50
CA VAL A 77 7.46 -7.46 9.54
C VAL A 77 7.93 -8.85 9.96
N GLY A 78 6.99 -9.73 10.30
CA GLY A 78 7.30 -11.10 10.66
C GLY A 78 7.46 -12.00 9.41
N PRO A 79 7.94 -13.24 9.60
CA PRO A 79 8.08 -14.21 8.51
C PRO A 79 6.78 -14.49 7.75
N ALA A 80 5.66 -14.61 8.46
CA ALA A 80 4.36 -14.85 7.84
C ALA A 80 3.94 -13.65 6.97
N GLU A 81 4.13 -12.42 7.46
CA GLU A 81 3.86 -11.21 6.69
C GLU A 81 4.76 -11.09 5.46
N HIS A 82 6.04 -11.43 5.55
CA HIS A 82 6.96 -11.49 4.40
C HIS A 82 6.47 -12.46 3.32
N MET A 83 6.04 -13.66 3.70
CA MET A 83 5.46 -14.62 2.75
C MET A 83 4.21 -14.07 2.07
N ILE A 84 3.30 -13.47 2.84
CA ILE A 84 2.08 -12.85 2.29
C ILE A 84 2.45 -11.72 1.33
N GLY A 85 3.40 -10.87 1.69
CA GLY A 85 3.92 -9.79 0.86
C GLY A 85 4.56 -10.28 -0.43
N PHE A 86 5.28 -11.40 -0.38
CA PHE A 86 5.90 -12.03 -1.54
C PHE A 86 4.86 -12.57 -2.53
N TYR A 87 3.88 -13.34 -2.03
CA TYR A 87 2.78 -13.81 -2.86
C TYR A 87 1.98 -12.63 -3.44
N ALA A 88 1.70 -11.61 -2.65
CA ALA A 88 0.99 -10.42 -3.12
C ALA A 88 1.78 -9.65 -4.20
N SER A 89 3.10 -9.51 -4.05
CA SER A 89 3.93 -8.80 -5.04
C SER A 89 4.00 -9.55 -6.38
N SER A 90 3.86 -10.88 -6.36
CA SER A 90 3.77 -11.69 -7.58
C SER A 90 2.48 -11.47 -8.37
N LEU A 91 1.43 -10.93 -7.74
CA LEU A 91 0.17 -10.60 -8.42
C LEU A 91 0.18 -9.20 -9.05
N LEU A 92 1.20 -8.38 -8.77
CA LEU A 92 1.32 -7.06 -9.37
C LEU A 92 1.63 -7.18 -10.86
N ARG A 93 0.86 -6.46 -11.67
CA ARG A 93 1.01 -6.43 -13.12
C ARG A 93 1.68 -5.13 -13.55
N ASP A 94 2.65 -5.22 -14.45
CA ASP A 94 3.27 -4.04 -15.05
C ASP A 94 2.23 -3.17 -15.77
N ALA A 95 2.48 -1.86 -15.80
CA ALA A 95 1.52 -0.84 -16.21
C ALA A 95 0.21 -0.83 -15.39
N GLY A 96 0.16 -1.54 -14.26
CA GLY A 96 -1.04 -1.67 -13.43
C GLY A 96 -1.26 -0.53 -12.45
N THR A 97 -2.29 -0.70 -11.62
CA THR A 97 -2.60 0.20 -10.49
C THR A 97 -2.45 -0.52 -9.17
N LEU A 98 -1.85 0.15 -8.19
CA LEU A 98 -1.64 -0.35 -6.85
C LEU A 98 -2.50 0.42 -5.85
N GLN A 99 -3.30 -0.31 -5.09
CA GLN A 99 -3.85 0.14 -3.82
C GLN A 99 -3.35 -0.81 -2.73
N ILE A 100 -2.84 -0.24 -1.62
CA ILE A 100 -2.38 -1.00 -0.46
C ILE A 100 -2.92 -0.39 0.82
N GLY A 101 -3.23 -1.26 1.80
CA GLY A 101 -3.54 -0.86 3.16
C GLY A 101 -2.28 -0.56 4.00
N ILE A 102 -2.50 -0.33 5.29
CA ILE A 102 -1.45 -0.01 6.27
C ILE A 102 -0.85 -1.25 6.95
N GLY A 103 0.20 -1.00 7.73
CA GLY A 103 0.78 -1.98 8.66
C GLY A 103 1.76 -2.93 8.00
N SER A 104 2.15 -3.96 8.75
CA SER A 104 3.24 -4.87 8.36
C SER A 104 2.98 -5.62 7.05
N LEU A 105 1.73 -5.90 6.69
CA LEU A 105 1.39 -6.54 5.41
C LEU A 105 1.64 -5.60 4.21
N GLY A 106 1.29 -4.32 4.34
CA GLY A 106 1.59 -3.31 3.31
C GLY A 106 3.10 -3.12 3.17
N THR A 107 3.82 -3.03 4.29
CA THR A 107 5.29 -2.96 4.33
C THR A 107 5.93 -4.18 3.64
N ALA A 108 5.44 -5.40 3.93
CA ALA A 108 5.96 -6.64 3.34
C ALA A 108 5.75 -6.70 1.81
N LEU A 109 4.58 -6.25 1.33
CA LEU A 109 4.28 -6.15 -0.09
C LEU A 109 5.23 -5.17 -0.78
N VAL A 110 5.41 -3.97 -0.21
CA VAL A 110 6.32 -2.96 -0.78
C VAL A 110 7.75 -3.50 -0.82
N HIS A 111 8.22 -4.12 0.26
CA HIS A 111 9.54 -4.74 0.32
C HIS A 111 9.73 -5.80 -0.75
N SER A 112 8.79 -6.73 -0.86
CA SER A 112 8.84 -7.80 -1.86
C SER A 112 8.75 -7.28 -3.30
N THR A 113 8.09 -6.13 -3.50
CA THR A 113 8.03 -5.43 -4.79
C THR A 113 9.37 -4.79 -5.14
N ILE A 114 10.08 -4.24 -4.15
CA ILE A 114 11.44 -3.71 -4.31
C ILE A 114 12.43 -4.84 -4.61
N LEU A 115 12.34 -5.96 -3.89
CA LEU A 115 13.14 -7.16 -4.14
C LEU A 115 12.92 -7.66 -5.58
N ARG A 116 11.66 -7.74 -6.02
CA ARG A 116 11.30 -8.09 -7.41
C ARG A 116 11.94 -7.16 -8.44
N GLN A 117 12.01 -5.85 -8.17
CA GLN A 117 12.53 -4.86 -9.11
C GLN A 117 14.07 -4.83 -9.16
N HIS A 118 14.72 -4.81 -8.00
CA HIS A 118 16.14 -4.48 -7.87
C HIS A 118 17.04 -5.68 -7.57
N GLU A 119 16.47 -6.77 -7.07
CA GLU A 119 17.17 -8.01 -6.72
C GLU A 119 16.42 -9.21 -7.34
N ASN A 120 16.04 -9.09 -8.61
CA ASN A 120 15.14 -10.03 -9.26
C ASN A 120 15.65 -11.47 -9.30
N GLU A 121 16.98 -11.68 -9.36
CA GLU A 121 17.58 -13.00 -9.26
C GLU A 121 17.26 -13.67 -7.90
N ARG A 122 17.35 -12.93 -6.79
CA ARG A 122 16.94 -13.43 -5.47
C ARG A 122 15.45 -13.73 -5.43
N TYR A 123 14.65 -12.82 -5.99
CA TYR A 123 13.20 -12.94 -6.03
C TYR A 123 12.75 -14.19 -6.80
N THR A 124 13.32 -14.42 -7.98
CA THR A 124 13.01 -15.56 -8.86
C THR A 124 13.54 -16.87 -8.28
N GLN A 125 14.75 -16.88 -7.70
CA GLN A 125 15.26 -18.05 -6.98
C GLN A 125 14.32 -18.46 -5.83
N PHE A 126 13.79 -17.48 -5.08
CA PHE A 126 12.81 -17.79 -4.04
C PHE A 126 11.49 -18.29 -4.62
N ALA A 127 11.01 -17.69 -5.72
CA ALA A 127 9.82 -18.14 -6.43
C ALA A 127 9.94 -19.60 -6.88
N ASP A 128 11.09 -19.99 -7.42
CA ASP A 128 11.39 -21.35 -7.85
C ASP A 128 11.48 -22.30 -6.65
N LEU A 129 12.14 -21.87 -5.57
CA LEU A 129 12.28 -22.66 -4.35
C LEU A 129 10.93 -23.06 -3.75
N ILE A 130 9.98 -22.13 -3.73
CA ILE A 130 8.62 -22.38 -3.23
C ILE A 130 7.68 -22.92 -4.31
N LYS A 131 8.18 -23.14 -5.54
CA LYS A 131 7.43 -23.59 -6.72
C LYS A 131 6.20 -22.72 -7.01
N LEU A 132 6.39 -21.40 -6.99
CA LEU A 132 5.33 -20.40 -7.05
C LEU A 132 4.35 -20.63 -8.21
N GLN A 133 4.84 -20.76 -9.44
CA GLN A 133 3.98 -20.89 -10.62
C GLN A 133 3.30 -22.27 -10.72
N GLU A 134 3.97 -23.34 -10.29
CA GLU A 134 3.40 -24.69 -10.25
C GLU A 134 2.24 -24.77 -9.24
N ARG A 135 2.45 -24.19 -8.05
CA ARG A 135 1.44 -24.21 -6.96
C ARG A 135 0.33 -23.18 -7.17
N PHE A 136 0.63 -22.06 -7.81
CA PHE A 136 -0.31 -20.95 -8.01
C PHE A 136 -0.28 -20.44 -9.45
N PRO A 137 -0.88 -21.18 -10.42
CA PRO A 137 -0.87 -20.81 -11.84
C PRO A 137 -1.45 -19.41 -12.13
N VAL A 138 -2.36 -18.93 -11.27
CA VAL A 138 -2.94 -17.59 -11.33
C VAL A 138 -1.88 -16.47 -11.40
N VAL A 139 -0.69 -16.68 -10.85
CA VAL A 139 0.42 -15.72 -10.92
C VAL A 139 0.80 -15.42 -12.38
N ALA A 140 0.80 -16.43 -13.26
CA ALA A 140 1.11 -16.23 -14.68
C ALA A 140 -0.02 -15.50 -15.42
N ASP A 141 -1.28 -15.69 -15.01
CA ASP A 141 -2.45 -15.12 -15.68
C ASP A 141 -2.66 -13.64 -15.37
N ILE A 142 -2.44 -13.24 -14.12
CA ILE A 142 -2.74 -11.88 -13.64
C ILE A 142 -1.54 -11.14 -13.06
N GLY A 143 -0.38 -11.77 -12.95
CA GLY A 143 0.77 -11.21 -12.26
C GLY A 143 2.06 -11.38 -13.05
N GLY A 144 3.14 -11.70 -12.34
CA GLY A 144 4.43 -12.02 -12.91
C GLY A 144 5.54 -11.95 -11.87
N VAL A 145 6.71 -12.46 -12.25
CA VAL A 145 7.93 -12.40 -11.43
C VAL A 145 8.97 -11.44 -12.01
N GLU A 146 8.78 -10.99 -13.25
CA GLU A 146 9.71 -10.09 -13.94
C GLU A 146 9.70 -8.67 -13.36
N PRO A 147 10.79 -7.91 -13.47
CA PRO A 147 10.80 -6.48 -13.15
C PRO A 147 9.74 -5.69 -13.94
N PHE A 148 9.32 -4.56 -13.41
CA PHE A 148 8.43 -3.64 -14.08
C PHE A 148 9.19 -2.84 -15.15
N THR A 149 8.65 -2.81 -16.36
CA THR A 149 9.17 -1.98 -17.46
C THR A 149 8.50 -0.62 -17.47
N THR A 150 7.16 -0.61 -17.43
CA THR A 150 6.36 0.62 -17.41
C THR A 150 6.20 1.18 -16.01
N GLY A 151 6.24 0.33 -14.99
CA GLY A 151 5.98 0.71 -13.60
C GLY A 151 4.49 0.77 -13.26
N LEU A 152 4.23 1.17 -12.04
CA LEU A 152 2.90 1.21 -11.43
C LEU A 152 2.40 2.65 -11.26
N TYR A 153 1.09 2.78 -11.17
CA TYR A 153 0.38 3.99 -10.70
C TYR A 153 -0.27 3.68 -9.35
N GLY A 154 -0.16 4.60 -8.38
CA GLY A 154 -0.74 4.47 -7.06
C GLY A 154 -2.12 5.09 -6.95
N CYS A 155 -3.11 4.38 -6.41
CA CYS A 155 -4.43 4.95 -6.11
C CYS A 155 -4.95 4.34 -4.81
N SER A 156 -4.75 5.03 -3.69
CA SER A 156 -5.05 4.49 -2.36
C SER A 156 -5.86 5.46 -1.51
N GLU A 157 -6.75 4.94 -0.66
CA GLU A 157 -7.45 5.76 0.33
C GLU A 157 -6.45 6.43 1.27
N MET A 158 -5.52 5.62 1.81
CA MET A 158 -4.42 6.11 2.62
C MET A 158 -3.11 5.98 1.85
N LEU A 159 -2.41 7.09 1.65
CA LEU A 159 -1.04 7.11 1.15
C LEU A 159 -0.09 6.84 2.32
N THR A 160 0.72 5.80 2.22
CA THR A 160 1.69 5.37 3.24
C THR A 160 3.12 5.66 2.80
N ASP A 161 4.08 5.61 3.72
CA ASP A 161 5.53 5.70 3.39
C ASP A 161 5.95 4.73 2.28
N GLY A 162 5.32 3.55 2.22
CA GLY A 162 5.55 2.58 1.15
C GLY A 162 5.44 3.16 -0.28
N PHE A 163 4.54 4.12 -0.54
CA PHE A 163 4.46 4.77 -1.85
C PHE A 163 5.70 5.65 -2.12
N VAL A 164 6.20 6.36 -1.11
CA VAL A 164 7.43 7.15 -1.24
C VAL A 164 8.63 6.23 -1.49
N GLN A 165 8.69 5.07 -0.84
CA GLN A 165 9.73 4.06 -1.11
C GLN A 165 9.66 3.56 -2.56
N LEU A 166 8.46 3.22 -3.06
CA LEU A 166 8.28 2.78 -4.45
C LEU A 166 8.62 3.88 -5.48
N MET A 167 8.34 5.14 -5.19
CA MET A 167 8.73 6.28 -6.03
C MET A 167 10.26 6.45 -6.08
N ARG A 168 10.91 6.49 -4.90
CA ARG A 168 12.37 6.60 -4.78
C ARG A 168 13.11 5.46 -5.49
N ARG A 169 12.52 4.26 -5.47
CA ARG A 169 13.05 3.06 -6.13
C ARG A 169 12.56 2.89 -7.58
N LYS A 170 11.94 3.92 -8.18
CA LYS A 170 11.51 3.94 -9.60
C LYS A 170 10.59 2.79 -9.99
N ILE A 171 9.70 2.38 -9.08
CA ILE A 171 8.63 1.40 -9.33
C ILE A 171 7.31 2.11 -9.62
N LEU A 172 6.98 3.15 -8.85
CA LEU A 172 5.88 4.05 -9.17
C LEU A 172 6.36 5.06 -10.19
N THR A 173 6.23 4.72 -11.46
CA THR A 173 6.67 5.57 -12.55
C THR A 173 5.58 5.80 -13.58
N ARG A 174 4.48 5.05 -13.61
CA ARG A 174 3.43 5.22 -14.62
C ARG A 174 2.56 6.44 -14.29
N PRO A 175 2.63 7.55 -15.06
CA PRO A 175 1.75 8.69 -14.83
C PRO A 175 0.34 8.38 -15.31
N VAL A 176 -0.63 9.05 -14.69
CA VAL A 176 -1.99 9.20 -15.18
C VAL A 176 -2.33 10.68 -15.31
N TYR A 177 -3.21 11.00 -16.25
CA TYR A 177 -3.54 12.38 -16.61
C TYR A 177 -5.02 12.67 -16.34
N LYS A 178 -5.33 13.92 -16.00
CA LYS A 178 -6.70 14.37 -15.71
C LYS A 178 -7.57 14.48 -16.97
N ASP A 179 -6.93 14.62 -18.14
CA ASP A 179 -7.62 14.71 -19.41
C ASP A 179 -7.95 13.30 -19.96
N LEU A 180 -9.24 13.05 -20.20
CA LEU A 180 -9.73 11.74 -20.63
C LEU A 180 -9.23 11.36 -22.02
N ALA A 181 -9.22 12.31 -22.96
CA ALA A 181 -8.81 12.05 -24.33
C ALA A 181 -7.31 11.71 -24.41
N LEU A 182 -6.47 12.44 -23.69
CA LEU A 182 -5.06 12.12 -23.53
C LEU A 182 -4.88 10.74 -22.89
N GLN A 183 -5.56 10.46 -21.77
CA GLN A 183 -5.43 9.18 -21.07
C GLN A 183 -5.82 7.99 -21.97
N GLN A 184 -6.88 8.14 -22.77
CA GLN A 184 -7.32 7.10 -23.72
C GLN A 184 -6.37 6.95 -24.90
N ALA A 185 -5.86 8.06 -25.45
CA ALA A 185 -4.88 8.03 -26.53
C ALA A 185 -3.59 7.29 -26.10
N LEU A 186 -3.12 7.52 -24.88
CA LEU A 186 -1.96 6.82 -24.32
C LEU A 186 -2.19 5.32 -24.14
N HIS A 187 -3.39 4.88 -23.75
CA HIS A 187 -3.69 3.44 -23.71
C HIS A 187 -3.73 2.82 -25.10
N ALA A 188 -4.35 3.50 -26.07
CA ALA A 188 -4.40 3.00 -27.44
C ALA A 188 -2.98 2.81 -28.04
N LEU A 189 -2.04 3.70 -27.71
CA LEU A 189 -0.64 3.55 -28.08
C LEU A 189 0.03 2.38 -27.39
N ALA A 190 -0.18 2.21 -26.08
CA ALA A 190 0.39 1.10 -25.32
C ALA A 190 -0.05 -0.28 -25.85
N ASP A 191 -1.30 -0.41 -26.30
CA ASP A 191 -1.83 -1.66 -26.85
C ASP A 191 -1.34 -1.97 -28.27
N SER A 192 -0.83 -0.97 -29.00
CA SER A 192 -0.48 -1.12 -30.42
C SER A 192 0.81 -1.91 -30.70
N ALA A 193 1.56 -2.32 -29.67
CA ALA A 193 2.83 -3.07 -29.72
C ALA A 193 3.97 -2.47 -30.57
N THR A 194 3.73 -1.35 -31.26
CA THR A 194 4.67 -0.65 -32.15
C THR A 194 5.40 0.50 -31.47
N VAL A 195 5.00 0.87 -30.25
CA VAL A 195 5.56 1.99 -29.49
C VAL A 195 6.13 1.47 -28.17
N GLU A 196 7.38 1.81 -27.86
CA GLU A 196 7.99 1.45 -26.58
C GLU A 196 7.19 2.05 -25.42
N PRO A 197 6.98 1.34 -24.30
CA PRO A 197 6.18 1.83 -23.17
C PRO A 197 6.68 3.17 -22.58
N MET A 198 7.97 3.48 -22.74
CA MET A 198 8.57 4.76 -22.33
C MET A 198 8.20 5.93 -23.24
N LEU A 199 7.89 5.68 -24.53
CA LEU A 199 7.43 6.72 -25.45
C LEU A 199 6.03 7.25 -25.07
N ASN A 200 5.22 6.46 -24.36
CA ASN A 200 3.86 6.85 -23.93
C ASN A 200 3.83 7.96 -22.86
N ARG A 201 4.98 8.50 -22.46
CA ARG A 201 5.06 9.62 -21.50
C ARG A 201 5.52 10.92 -22.14
N LYS A 202 5.87 10.88 -23.42
CA LYS A 202 6.41 12.01 -24.16
C LYS A 202 5.45 12.40 -25.26
N ALA A 203 5.53 13.67 -25.66
CA ALA A 203 4.88 14.07 -26.89
C ALA A 203 5.48 13.30 -28.08
N SER A 204 4.62 12.85 -28.99
CA SER A 204 5.03 12.09 -30.16
C SER A 204 4.01 12.25 -31.29
N LEU A 205 4.43 12.04 -32.53
CA LEU A 205 3.51 12.05 -33.67
C LEU A 205 2.42 10.96 -33.55
N PRO A 206 2.72 9.71 -33.11
CA PRO A 206 1.68 8.72 -32.82
C PRO A 206 0.64 9.19 -31.81
N LEU A 207 1.03 10.00 -30.80
CA LEU A 207 0.09 10.57 -29.85
C LEU A 207 -0.84 11.60 -30.50
N ILE A 208 -0.31 12.46 -31.38
CA ILE A 208 -1.15 13.36 -32.18
C ILE A 208 -2.13 12.54 -33.03
N ASP A 209 -1.65 11.48 -33.70
CA ASP A 209 -2.51 10.61 -34.53
C ASP A 209 -3.62 9.95 -33.71
N ALA A 210 -3.31 9.48 -32.50
CA ALA A 210 -4.29 8.89 -31.58
C ALA A 210 -5.34 9.92 -31.13
N LEU A 211 -4.94 11.16 -30.86
CA LEU A 211 -5.84 12.26 -30.50
C LEU A 211 -6.71 12.72 -31.69
N VAL A 212 -6.17 12.69 -32.92
CA VAL A 212 -6.95 12.95 -34.15
C VAL A 212 -7.98 11.83 -34.36
N THR A 213 -7.56 10.57 -34.18
CA THR A 213 -8.42 9.39 -34.38
C THR A 213 -9.56 9.35 -33.36
N SER A 214 -9.33 9.77 -32.12
CA SER A 214 -10.38 9.88 -31.10
C SER A 214 -11.30 11.08 -31.29
N GLY A 215 -10.95 12.02 -32.17
CA GLY A 215 -11.66 13.27 -32.39
C GLY A 215 -11.41 14.34 -31.33
N ALA A 216 -10.40 14.15 -30.47
CA ALA A 216 -10.00 15.14 -29.47
C ALA A 216 -9.37 16.38 -30.11
N VAL A 217 -8.71 16.21 -31.26
CA VAL A 217 -8.23 17.30 -32.10
C VAL A 217 -8.58 17.07 -33.57
N GLY A 218 -8.72 18.15 -34.34
CA GLY A 218 -8.94 18.06 -35.78
C GLY A 218 -7.72 17.54 -36.55
N ARG A 219 -7.95 16.88 -37.70
CA ARG A 219 -6.87 16.54 -38.65
C ARG A 219 -6.12 17.79 -39.10
N VAL A 220 -6.86 18.86 -39.40
CA VAL A 220 -6.32 20.19 -39.66
C VAL A 220 -6.50 20.99 -38.38
N LEU A 221 -5.39 21.35 -37.73
CA LEU A 221 -5.42 21.98 -36.41
C LEU A 221 -6.03 23.39 -36.50
N CYS A 222 -6.98 23.68 -35.62
CA CYS A 222 -7.48 25.02 -35.35
C CYS A 222 -6.84 25.62 -34.09
N ASP A 223 -7.14 26.89 -33.78
CA ASP A 223 -6.59 27.56 -32.60
C ASP A 223 -6.93 26.83 -31.29
N ALA A 224 -8.14 26.23 -31.22
CA ALA A 224 -8.56 25.46 -30.06
C ALA A 224 -7.76 24.16 -29.91
N ASP A 225 -7.50 23.45 -31.02
CA ASP A 225 -6.68 22.24 -31.01
C ASP A 225 -5.24 22.55 -30.56
N LEU A 226 -4.66 23.62 -31.11
CA LEU A 226 -3.30 24.05 -30.74
C LEU A 226 -3.22 24.47 -29.27
N ALA A 227 -4.21 25.21 -28.77
CA ALA A 227 -4.29 25.57 -27.36
C ALA A 227 -4.42 24.33 -26.46
N TYR A 228 -5.24 23.36 -26.86
CA TYR A 228 -5.39 22.09 -26.15
C TYR A 228 -4.08 21.29 -26.14
N LEU A 229 -3.43 21.07 -27.28
CA LEU A 229 -2.15 20.34 -27.39
C LEU A 229 -1.04 20.98 -26.56
N LYS A 230 -1.01 22.31 -26.45
CA LYS A 230 -0.09 23.02 -25.54
C LYS A 230 -0.44 22.80 -24.08
N ALA A 231 -1.72 22.86 -23.72
CA ALA A 231 -2.18 22.72 -22.35
C ALA A 231 -1.85 21.33 -21.77
N ILE A 232 -1.96 20.28 -22.58
CA ILE A 232 -1.61 18.91 -22.19
C ILE A 232 -0.12 18.57 -22.37
N GLY A 233 0.70 19.54 -22.79
CA GLY A 233 2.14 19.35 -22.97
C GLY A 233 2.52 18.46 -24.16
N VAL A 234 1.69 18.34 -25.20
CA VAL A 234 2.07 17.68 -26.46
C VAL A 234 2.86 18.64 -27.35
N MET A 235 2.51 19.92 -27.34
CA MET A 235 3.13 20.92 -28.22
C MET A 235 3.84 22.03 -27.43
N LYS A 236 4.98 22.51 -27.93
CA LYS A 236 5.72 23.62 -27.34
C LYS A 236 4.87 24.90 -27.31
N SER A 237 5.02 25.70 -26.26
CA SER A 237 4.27 26.96 -26.08
C SER A 237 4.50 27.98 -27.19
N GLY A 238 5.68 27.95 -27.85
CA GLY A 238 6.07 28.86 -28.93
C GLY A 238 5.45 28.57 -30.30
N VAL A 239 4.67 27.50 -30.47
CA VAL A 239 4.03 27.16 -31.75
C VAL A 239 2.79 28.01 -31.96
N GLU A 240 2.65 28.71 -33.09
CA GLU A 240 1.50 29.58 -33.34
C GLU A 240 0.75 29.17 -34.61
N LEU A 241 -0.56 29.36 -34.62
CA LEU A 241 -1.40 29.18 -35.82
C LEU A 241 -1.79 30.56 -36.35
N ARG A 242 -1.49 30.83 -37.63
CA ARG A 242 -1.89 32.07 -38.31
C ARG A 242 -2.31 31.75 -39.73
N GLU A 243 -3.46 32.26 -40.17
CA GLU A 243 -3.98 32.06 -41.54
C GLU A 243 -4.01 30.59 -42.00
N GLY A 244 -4.23 29.64 -41.08
CA GLY A 244 -4.29 28.20 -41.38
C GLY A 244 -2.92 27.49 -41.49
N LYS A 245 -1.84 28.16 -41.10
CA LYS A 245 -0.47 27.63 -41.08
C LYS A 245 0.14 27.67 -39.68
N LEU A 246 0.99 26.69 -39.40
CA LEU A 246 1.76 26.61 -38.16
C LEU A 246 3.09 27.34 -38.32
N TYR A 247 3.47 28.09 -37.29
CA TYR A 247 4.69 28.88 -37.19
C TYR A 247 5.42 28.56 -35.89
N PHE A 248 6.67 28.16 -35.99
CA PHE A 248 7.56 27.94 -34.84
C PHE A 248 9.01 27.97 -35.33
N ASP A 249 9.89 28.54 -34.52
CA ASP A 249 11.30 28.74 -34.87
C ASP A 249 11.44 29.39 -36.27
N ALA A 250 12.00 28.66 -37.24
CA ALA A 250 12.16 29.08 -38.63
C ALA A 250 11.22 28.34 -39.61
N TYR A 251 10.29 27.53 -39.10
CA TYR A 251 9.38 26.72 -39.90
C TYR A 251 8.04 27.44 -40.15
N GLU A 252 7.54 27.26 -41.37
CA GLU A 252 6.18 27.58 -41.79
C GLU A 252 5.64 26.36 -42.53
N CYS A 253 4.60 25.73 -41.99
CA CYS A 253 3.98 24.54 -42.61
C CYS A 253 2.46 24.59 -42.51
N THR A 254 1.78 23.70 -43.23
CA THR A 254 0.32 23.59 -43.14
C THR A 254 -0.10 23.09 -41.75
N ALA A 255 -1.35 23.33 -41.37
CA ALA A 255 -1.91 22.76 -40.14
C ALA A 255 -2.45 21.32 -40.31
N ASP A 256 -2.31 20.68 -41.48
CA ASP A 256 -2.76 19.29 -41.70
C ASP A 256 -1.74 18.30 -41.13
N THR A 257 -2.11 17.62 -40.06
CA THR A 257 -1.27 16.63 -39.34
C THR A 257 -0.91 15.39 -40.19
N THR A 258 -1.52 15.20 -41.36
CA THR A 258 -1.21 14.13 -42.31
C THR A 258 -0.27 14.56 -43.43
N ASP A 259 -0.04 15.87 -43.59
CA ASP A 259 0.88 16.38 -44.59
C ASP A 259 2.33 16.01 -44.23
N THR A 260 3.11 15.59 -45.22
CA THR A 260 4.46 15.05 -44.97
C THR A 260 5.45 16.12 -44.51
N GLU A 261 5.34 17.34 -45.04
CA GLU A 261 6.18 18.47 -44.63
C GLU A 261 5.80 18.92 -43.22
N THR A 262 4.49 19.02 -42.94
CA THR A 262 3.99 19.32 -41.59
C THR A 262 4.45 18.28 -40.58
N ARG A 263 4.36 16.97 -40.88
CA ARG A 263 4.80 15.92 -39.94
C ARG A 263 6.29 16.01 -39.60
N THR A 264 7.12 16.26 -40.62
CA THR A 264 8.57 16.45 -40.41
C THR A 264 8.83 17.67 -39.53
N ALA A 265 8.15 18.79 -39.80
CA ALA A 265 8.30 20.00 -39.00
C ALA A 265 7.77 19.82 -37.56
N LEU A 266 6.68 19.07 -37.38
CA LEU A 266 6.07 18.85 -36.08
C LEU A 266 7.00 18.14 -35.11
N GLU A 267 7.95 17.32 -35.56
CA GLU A 267 8.94 16.69 -34.66
C GLU A 267 9.70 17.75 -33.83
N ASP A 268 10.05 18.89 -34.44
CA ASP A 268 10.68 20.02 -33.75
C ASP A 268 9.70 20.85 -32.90
N ALA A 269 8.39 20.77 -33.19
CA ALA A 269 7.33 21.46 -32.46
C ALA A 269 6.87 20.72 -31.19
N LEU A 270 7.14 19.42 -31.09
CA LEU A 270 6.73 18.57 -29.97
C LEU A 270 7.43 18.98 -28.67
N PHE A 271 6.71 18.84 -27.56
CA PHE A 271 7.31 18.99 -26.23
C PHE A 271 8.21 17.78 -25.93
N ALA A 272 9.53 17.99 -25.93
CA ALA A 272 10.51 16.90 -25.88
C ALA A 272 10.64 16.23 -24.50
N ASP A 273 10.22 16.92 -23.44
CA ASP A 273 10.21 16.41 -22.06
C ASP A 273 8.95 15.54 -21.81
N GLU A 274 8.73 15.14 -20.55
CA GLU A 274 7.52 14.40 -20.18
C GLU A 274 6.28 15.29 -20.31
N LEU A 275 5.14 14.69 -20.72
CA LEU A 275 3.85 15.37 -20.76
C LEU A 275 3.53 16.02 -19.41
N LEU A 276 2.87 17.18 -19.45
CA LEU A 276 2.60 17.98 -18.26
C LEU A 276 1.55 17.32 -17.35
N ASP A 277 1.63 17.64 -16.05
CA ASP A 277 0.65 17.26 -15.02
C ASP A 277 0.39 15.74 -14.84
N GLY A 278 1.41 14.91 -15.13
CA GLY A 278 1.37 13.48 -14.87
C GLY A 278 1.35 13.17 -13.37
N ILE A 279 0.37 12.38 -12.91
CA ILE A 279 0.22 11.96 -11.52
C ILE A 279 0.66 10.50 -11.34
N LEU A 280 1.57 10.25 -10.40
CA LEU A 280 2.07 8.91 -10.06
C LEU A 280 1.30 8.27 -8.90
N ALA A 281 0.73 9.09 -8.01
CA ALA A 281 -0.04 8.60 -6.90
C ALA A 281 -1.22 9.52 -6.58
N HIS A 282 -2.42 8.95 -6.45
CA HIS A 282 -3.54 9.60 -5.78
C HIS A 282 -3.75 9.03 -4.38
N GLY A 283 -3.95 9.92 -3.41
CA GLY A 283 -4.20 9.60 -2.00
C GLY A 283 -5.41 10.36 -1.46
N GLY A 284 -6.24 9.74 -0.61
CA GLY A 284 -7.31 10.45 0.11
C GLY A 284 -6.77 11.22 1.32
N PHE A 285 -6.02 10.52 2.16
CA PHE A 285 -5.30 11.08 3.30
C PHE A 285 -3.97 10.35 3.51
N PHE A 286 -3.13 10.82 4.42
CA PHE A 286 -1.92 10.08 4.81
C PHE A 286 -1.57 10.19 6.28
N LEU A 287 -1.01 9.11 6.80
CA LEU A 287 -0.55 8.97 8.18
C LEU A 287 0.66 8.04 8.19
N GLY A 288 1.67 8.35 9.00
CA GLY A 288 2.88 7.53 9.08
C GLY A 288 3.87 8.02 10.14
N PRO A 289 5.12 7.52 10.11
CA PRO A 289 6.18 7.98 10.99
C PRO A 289 6.61 9.42 10.65
N ASN A 290 7.31 10.10 11.57
CA ASN A 290 7.79 11.47 11.34
C ASN A 290 8.65 11.59 10.06
N GLU A 291 9.48 10.59 9.80
CA GLU A 291 10.35 10.50 8.63
C GLU A 291 9.57 10.54 7.31
N PHE A 292 8.35 10.01 7.28
CA PHE A 292 7.48 10.07 6.11
C PHE A 292 7.00 11.51 5.86
N TYR A 293 6.65 12.25 6.91
CA TYR A 293 6.32 13.68 6.79
C TYR A 293 7.54 14.50 6.37
N ASP A 294 8.72 14.21 6.94
CA ASP A 294 10.00 14.82 6.53
C ASP A 294 10.33 14.56 5.06
N ALA A 295 10.14 13.31 4.62
CA ALA A 295 10.35 12.90 3.24
C ALA A 295 9.47 13.71 2.27
N LEU A 296 8.19 13.88 2.58
CA LEU A 296 7.27 14.68 1.75
C LEU A 296 7.62 16.19 1.78
N ARG A 297 8.02 16.73 2.93
CA ARG A 297 8.44 18.14 3.06
C ARG A 297 9.69 18.43 2.22
N ASN A 298 10.66 17.53 2.27
CA ASN A 298 11.97 17.70 1.62
C ASN A 298 12.01 17.18 0.18
N MET A 299 10.90 16.60 -0.32
CA MET A 299 10.77 16.15 -1.70
C MET A 299 10.86 17.32 -2.68
N GLU A 300 11.51 17.11 -3.82
CA GLU A 300 11.59 18.09 -4.91
C GLU A 300 10.19 18.49 -5.39
N ALA A 301 10.02 19.75 -5.78
CA ALA A 301 8.70 20.28 -6.09
C ALA A 301 8.01 19.54 -7.26
N THR A 302 8.78 19.10 -8.25
CA THR A 302 8.28 18.31 -9.39
C THR A 302 7.83 16.92 -8.96
N GLU A 303 8.62 16.22 -8.16
CA GLU A 303 8.27 14.89 -7.62
C GLU A 303 7.06 14.96 -6.69
N ARG A 304 6.98 15.98 -5.84
CA ARG A 304 5.82 16.21 -4.97
C ARG A 304 4.55 16.54 -5.76
N SER A 305 4.69 17.19 -6.92
CA SER A 305 3.56 17.47 -7.81
C SER A 305 3.00 16.23 -8.51
N ALA A 306 3.77 15.14 -8.57
CA ALA A 306 3.29 13.84 -9.04
C ALA A 306 2.42 13.10 -7.99
N ILE A 307 2.28 13.64 -6.77
CA ILE A 307 1.37 13.12 -5.75
C ILE A 307 0.15 14.04 -5.65
N CYS A 308 -1.03 13.49 -5.94
CA CYS A 308 -2.30 14.21 -5.86
C CYS A 308 -3.08 13.73 -4.63
N MET A 309 -3.05 14.53 -3.57
CA MET A 309 -3.93 14.32 -2.41
C MET A 309 -5.31 14.91 -2.71
N THR A 310 -6.35 14.09 -2.68
CA THR A 310 -7.68 14.39 -3.23
C THR A 310 -8.82 13.84 -2.36
N SER A 311 -10.06 13.96 -2.83
CA SER A 311 -11.26 13.47 -2.13
C SER A 311 -11.27 11.95 -1.99
N VAL A 312 -11.67 11.45 -0.82
CA VAL A 312 -11.89 10.01 -0.60
C VAL A 312 -13.04 9.47 -1.46
N ARG A 313 -14.02 10.31 -1.82
CA ARG A 313 -15.08 9.92 -2.77
C ARG A 313 -14.54 9.73 -4.18
N TYR A 314 -13.57 10.53 -4.60
CA TYR A 314 -12.87 10.33 -5.86
C TYR A 314 -12.11 9.01 -5.86
N ILE A 315 -11.42 8.69 -4.77
CA ILE A 315 -10.59 7.49 -4.64
C ILE A 315 -11.45 6.23 -4.54
N ASN A 316 -12.37 6.17 -3.58
CA ASN A 316 -13.08 4.95 -3.22
C ASN A 316 -14.17 4.57 -4.20
N SER A 317 -14.58 5.44 -5.12
CA SER A 317 -15.68 5.13 -6.04
C SER A 317 -15.33 5.47 -7.49
N LEU A 318 -15.84 4.63 -8.40
CA LEU A 318 -15.83 4.91 -9.83
C LEU A 318 -16.91 5.90 -10.25
N TYR A 319 -17.93 6.17 -9.43
CA TYR A 319 -18.99 7.12 -9.82
C TYR A 319 -18.43 8.48 -10.20
N ASP A 320 -19.15 9.18 -11.08
CA ASP A 320 -18.80 10.53 -11.48
C ASP A 320 -18.57 11.44 -10.28
N HIS A 321 -17.49 12.21 -10.38
CA HIS A 321 -17.09 13.18 -9.38
C HIS A 321 -16.68 14.47 -10.07
N ARG A 322 -16.81 15.61 -9.37
CA ARG A 322 -16.39 16.92 -9.90
C ARG A 322 -14.89 16.99 -10.28
N LEU A 323 -14.08 16.07 -9.76
CA LEU A 323 -12.64 15.96 -10.01
C LEU A 323 -12.31 14.94 -11.12
N GLY A 324 -13.28 14.18 -11.60
CA GLY A 324 -13.10 13.25 -12.71
C GLY A 324 -14.27 12.27 -12.85
N THR A 325 -14.54 11.91 -14.11
CA THR A 325 -15.64 11.03 -14.50
C THR A 325 -15.32 9.56 -14.22
N GLU A 326 -16.35 8.72 -14.27
CA GLU A 326 -16.21 7.27 -14.21
C GLU A 326 -15.25 6.74 -15.27
N GLN A 327 -15.43 7.17 -16.53
CA GLN A 327 -14.60 6.75 -17.65
C GLN A 327 -13.12 7.10 -17.44
N LEU A 328 -12.84 8.29 -16.89
CA LEU A 328 -11.48 8.69 -16.57
C LEU A 328 -10.88 7.77 -15.50
N LYS A 329 -11.60 7.53 -14.41
CA LYS A 329 -11.12 6.66 -13.33
C LYS A 329 -10.88 5.23 -13.81
N ILE A 330 -11.77 4.69 -14.65
CA ILE A 330 -11.59 3.36 -15.26
C ILE A 330 -10.32 3.33 -16.10
N ALA A 331 -10.11 4.34 -16.95
CA ALA A 331 -8.91 4.43 -17.76
C ALA A 331 -7.65 4.48 -16.88
N GLN A 332 -7.59 5.39 -15.91
CA GLN A 332 -6.41 5.55 -15.04
C GLN A 332 -6.07 4.27 -14.26
N ARG A 333 -7.10 3.53 -13.81
CA ARG A 333 -7.00 2.37 -12.91
C ARG A 333 -6.87 1.02 -13.63
N ALA A 334 -6.16 1.00 -14.76
CA ALA A 334 -5.93 -0.20 -15.55
C ALA A 334 -5.24 -1.31 -14.72
N GLN A 335 -5.67 -2.56 -14.92
CA GLN A 335 -5.06 -3.76 -14.32
C GLN A 335 -4.85 -3.66 -12.79
N ALA A 336 -5.80 -3.05 -12.09
CA ALA A 336 -5.64 -2.73 -10.67
C ALA A 336 -5.48 -3.97 -9.77
N ARG A 337 -4.62 -3.86 -8.77
CA ARG A 337 -4.47 -4.81 -7.67
C ARG A 337 -4.83 -4.09 -6.38
N LEU A 338 -5.99 -4.44 -5.84
CA LEU A 338 -6.61 -3.76 -4.71
C LEU A 338 -6.43 -4.61 -3.45
N MET A 339 -5.36 -4.30 -2.71
CA MET A 339 -4.80 -5.14 -1.65
C MET A 339 -5.31 -4.68 -0.28
N ASN A 340 -6.07 -5.53 0.38
CA ASN A 340 -6.67 -5.24 1.68
C ASN A 340 -6.38 -6.36 2.69
N SER A 341 -6.26 -6.02 3.96
CA SER A 341 -6.11 -7.01 5.03
C SER A 341 -7.47 -7.44 5.59
N ALA A 342 -7.60 -8.71 5.97
CA ALA A 342 -8.76 -9.24 6.67
C ALA A 342 -8.33 -9.83 8.02
N MET A 343 -9.24 -9.81 9.01
CA MET A 343 -9.01 -10.50 10.28
C MET A 343 -9.22 -12.01 10.11
N MET A 344 -10.31 -12.38 9.42
CA MET A 344 -10.70 -13.77 9.20
C MET A 344 -11.39 -13.93 7.84
N VAL A 345 -11.35 -15.15 7.31
CA VAL A 345 -12.07 -15.55 6.11
C VAL A 345 -12.82 -16.84 6.39
N THR A 346 -14.07 -16.91 5.94
CA THR A 346 -14.85 -18.14 5.97
C THR A 346 -14.43 -19.06 4.82
N ALA A 347 -14.53 -20.38 4.98
CA ALA A 347 -14.23 -21.34 3.91
C ALA A 347 -15.13 -21.16 2.67
N GLY A 348 -16.28 -20.48 2.82
CA GLY A 348 -17.15 -20.10 1.70
C GLY A 348 -16.77 -18.79 0.98
N GLY A 349 -15.75 -18.07 1.47
CA GLY A 349 -15.20 -16.86 0.84
C GLY A 349 -15.76 -15.53 1.32
N ALA A 350 -16.50 -15.48 2.43
CA ALA A 350 -16.82 -14.19 3.08
C ALA A 350 -15.65 -13.75 3.99
N ALA A 351 -15.35 -12.46 4.04
CA ALA A 351 -14.28 -11.90 4.87
C ALA A 351 -14.82 -11.06 6.03
N VAL A 352 -14.04 -11.01 7.11
CA VAL A 352 -14.33 -10.32 8.36
C VAL A 352 -13.15 -9.42 8.70
N SER A 353 -13.40 -8.13 8.88
CA SER A 353 -12.36 -7.11 9.06
C SER A 353 -12.66 -6.09 10.16
N ASP A 354 -13.90 -5.99 10.64
CA ASP A 354 -14.32 -4.91 11.54
C ASP A 354 -15.08 -5.37 12.80
N GLY A 355 -15.66 -6.58 12.82
CA GLY A 355 -16.56 -7.02 13.88
C GLY A 355 -16.29 -8.43 14.41
N LEU A 356 -16.61 -8.63 15.69
CA LEU A 356 -16.61 -9.93 16.37
C LEU A 356 -17.99 -10.60 16.27
N ASP A 357 -18.05 -11.89 16.62
CA ASP A 357 -19.25 -12.73 16.57
C ASP A 357 -20.33 -12.31 17.58
N ASP A 358 -19.92 -11.66 18.68
CA ASP A 358 -20.81 -11.05 19.66
C ASP A 358 -21.27 -9.62 19.30
N GLY A 359 -20.95 -9.15 18.09
CA GLY A 359 -21.36 -7.85 17.57
C GLY A 359 -20.50 -6.66 18.03
N ARG A 360 -19.42 -6.89 18.79
CA ARG A 360 -18.46 -5.83 19.11
C ARG A 360 -17.68 -5.40 17.87
N VAL A 361 -17.60 -4.09 17.66
CA VAL A 361 -16.80 -3.47 16.61
C VAL A 361 -15.36 -3.28 17.08
N VAL A 362 -14.41 -3.79 16.31
CA VAL A 362 -12.96 -3.69 16.55
C VAL A 362 -12.39 -2.46 15.86
N SER A 363 -12.83 -2.18 14.63
CA SER A 363 -12.36 -1.06 13.80
C SER A 363 -13.44 -0.62 12.82
N GLY A 364 -13.25 0.54 12.16
CA GLY A 364 -14.07 0.89 11.01
C GLY A 364 -13.71 0.05 9.77
N VAL A 365 -14.67 -0.15 8.86
CA VAL A 365 -14.44 -0.86 7.59
C VAL A 365 -13.56 -0.04 6.62
N GLY A 366 -13.62 1.29 6.71
CA GLY A 366 -12.99 2.19 5.73
C GLY A 366 -13.47 1.92 4.30
N GLY A 367 -12.61 2.17 3.32
CA GLY A 367 -12.89 1.90 1.91
C GLY A 367 -12.74 0.45 1.47
N GLN A 368 -12.53 -0.51 2.38
CA GLN A 368 -12.25 -1.90 2.00
C GLN A 368 -13.36 -2.46 1.08
N PHE A 369 -14.62 -2.32 1.47
CA PHE A 369 -15.76 -2.75 0.66
C PHE A 369 -15.72 -2.10 -0.73
N ASN A 370 -15.44 -0.80 -0.77
CA ASN A 370 -15.40 -0.04 -2.01
C ASN A 370 -14.31 -0.53 -2.97
N PHE A 371 -13.11 -0.81 -2.49
CA PHE A 371 -12.04 -1.36 -3.33
C PHE A 371 -12.33 -2.78 -3.79
N VAL A 372 -12.91 -3.62 -2.93
CA VAL A 372 -13.33 -4.97 -3.34
C VAL A 372 -14.34 -4.87 -4.50
N GLU A 373 -15.38 -4.08 -4.31
CA GLU A 373 -16.45 -3.89 -5.29
C GLU A 373 -15.94 -3.27 -6.60
N MET A 374 -15.06 -2.27 -6.51
CA MET A 374 -14.39 -1.65 -7.66
C MET A 374 -13.57 -2.65 -8.48
N ALA A 375 -12.92 -3.64 -7.84
CA ALA A 375 -12.16 -4.66 -8.56
C ALA A 375 -13.05 -5.57 -9.44
N HIS A 376 -14.34 -5.68 -9.11
CA HIS A 376 -15.29 -6.40 -9.95
C HIS A 376 -15.79 -5.58 -11.13
N GLN A 377 -15.73 -4.24 -11.05
CA GLN A 377 -16.12 -3.33 -12.11
C GLN A 377 -14.98 -3.04 -13.10
N LEU A 378 -13.73 -2.98 -12.63
CA LEU A 378 -12.58 -2.62 -13.46
C LEU A 378 -12.08 -3.80 -14.33
N PRO A 379 -11.91 -3.60 -15.65
CA PRO A 379 -11.34 -4.63 -16.52
C PRO A 379 -9.93 -5.04 -16.08
N GLY A 380 -9.71 -6.36 -15.93
CA GLY A 380 -8.42 -6.92 -15.53
C GLY A 380 -8.00 -6.63 -14.08
N ALA A 381 -8.85 -5.96 -13.29
CA ALA A 381 -8.58 -5.72 -11.87
C ALA A 381 -8.88 -6.96 -11.02
N ARG A 382 -8.18 -7.06 -9.89
CA ARG A 382 -8.33 -8.14 -8.91
C ARG A 382 -8.37 -7.57 -7.51
N SER A 383 -9.35 -8.04 -6.72
CA SER A 383 -9.40 -7.81 -5.29
C SER A 383 -8.58 -8.90 -4.59
N VAL A 384 -7.70 -8.47 -3.68
CA VAL A 384 -6.80 -9.37 -2.94
C VAL A 384 -6.97 -9.13 -1.46
N LEU A 385 -7.42 -10.16 -0.74
CA LEU A 385 -7.61 -10.15 0.70
C LEU A 385 -6.50 -10.96 1.40
N MET A 386 -5.71 -10.27 2.20
CA MET A 386 -4.52 -10.80 2.86
C MET A 386 -4.79 -11.03 4.35
N LEU A 387 -4.40 -12.19 4.86
CA LEU A 387 -4.49 -12.50 6.29
C LEU A 387 -3.46 -13.55 6.67
N LYS A 388 -2.98 -13.51 7.92
CA LYS A 388 -2.28 -14.67 8.48
C LYS A 388 -3.26 -15.82 8.59
N SER A 389 -2.84 -17.04 8.32
CA SER A 389 -3.71 -18.22 8.47
C SER A 389 -4.09 -18.47 9.92
N THR A 390 -3.29 -18.00 10.88
CA THR A 390 -3.53 -18.21 12.32
C THR A 390 -3.35 -16.93 13.15
N ARG A 391 -3.91 -16.94 14.36
CA ARG A 391 -3.72 -15.91 15.40
C ARG A 391 -3.60 -16.55 16.78
N GLU A 392 -2.95 -15.87 17.69
CA GLU A 392 -2.97 -16.24 19.12
C GLU A 392 -4.18 -15.61 19.80
N ALA A 393 -4.96 -16.42 20.51
CA ALA A 393 -6.11 -15.97 21.28
C ALA A 393 -6.26 -16.78 22.57
N GLY A 394 -6.09 -16.13 23.72
CA GLY A 394 -6.15 -16.81 25.03
C GLY A 394 -4.97 -17.75 25.30
N GLY A 395 -3.83 -17.54 24.63
CA GLY A 395 -2.65 -18.42 24.73
C GLY A 395 -2.73 -19.67 23.85
N GLU A 396 -3.73 -19.77 22.99
CA GLU A 396 -3.90 -20.85 22.03
C GLU A 396 -3.84 -20.30 20.60
N THR A 397 -3.17 -21.04 19.72
CA THR A 397 -3.25 -20.77 18.28
C THR A 397 -4.65 -21.11 17.76
N ARG A 398 -5.27 -20.17 17.06
CA ARG A 398 -6.56 -20.34 16.38
C ARG A 398 -6.43 -20.05 14.90
N SER A 399 -7.22 -20.73 14.09
CA SER A 399 -7.33 -20.45 12.66
C SER A 399 -8.04 -19.12 12.40
N ASN A 400 -7.54 -18.35 11.43
CA ASN A 400 -8.26 -17.22 10.83
C ASN A 400 -9.06 -17.64 9.60
N ILE A 401 -8.83 -18.85 9.09
CA ILE A 401 -9.74 -19.51 8.14
C ILE A 401 -10.73 -20.36 8.94
N VAL A 402 -11.98 -19.92 8.98
CA VAL A 402 -13.05 -20.54 9.76
C VAL A 402 -14.10 -21.12 8.85
N PHE A 403 -14.88 -22.11 9.29
CA PHE A 403 -15.94 -22.65 8.44
C PHE A 403 -17.09 -21.67 8.23
N ASN A 404 -17.53 -20.99 9.30
CA ASN A 404 -18.53 -19.93 9.30
C ASN A 404 -18.20 -18.85 10.35
N TYR A 405 -18.82 -17.68 10.22
CA TYR A 405 -18.73 -16.60 11.21
C TYR A 405 -20.01 -15.77 11.19
N ALA A 406 -20.39 -15.19 12.34
CA ALA A 406 -21.64 -14.46 12.51
C ALA A 406 -21.62 -13.04 11.91
N HIS A 407 -20.42 -12.46 11.73
CA HIS A 407 -20.21 -11.14 11.13
C HIS A 407 -19.56 -11.25 9.75
N GLN A 408 -19.86 -10.33 8.84
CA GLN A 408 -19.26 -10.27 7.50
C GLN A 408 -19.06 -8.82 7.08
N THR A 409 -17.84 -8.48 6.69
CA THR A 409 -17.50 -7.19 6.08
C THR A 409 -17.64 -7.27 4.57
N ILE A 410 -17.08 -8.33 3.98
CA ILE A 410 -17.14 -8.59 2.55
C ILE A 410 -17.98 -9.85 2.32
N PRO A 411 -19.14 -9.74 1.66
CA PRO A 411 -19.97 -10.90 1.39
C PRO A 411 -19.29 -11.81 0.37
N ARG A 412 -19.50 -13.13 0.51
CA ARG A 412 -18.86 -14.15 -0.35
C ARG A 412 -19.08 -13.98 -1.86
N HIS A 413 -20.09 -13.22 -2.28
CA HIS A 413 -20.37 -12.97 -3.70
C HIS A 413 -19.33 -12.04 -4.35
N LEU A 414 -18.60 -11.28 -3.54
CA LEU A 414 -17.50 -10.41 -3.98
C LEU A 414 -16.13 -11.08 -3.79
N ARG A 415 -16.08 -12.39 -3.52
CA ARG A 415 -14.82 -13.14 -3.38
C ARG A 415 -13.99 -13.06 -4.65
N ASP A 416 -12.68 -12.99 -4.46
CA ASP A 416 -11.72 -12.94 -5.56
C ASP A 416 -10.44 -13.71 -5.18
N ILE A 417 -9.38 -13.04 -4.71
CA ILE A 417 -8.15 -13.67 -4.26
C ILE A 417 -8.01 -13.58 -2.74
N PHE A 418 -7.57 -14.67 -2.10
CA PHE A 418 -7.14 -14.68 -0.71
C PHE A 418 -5.67 -15.11 -0.61
N ILE A 419 -4.90 -14.47 0.28
CA ILE A 419 -3.49 -14.80 0.49
C ILE A 419 -3.22 -15.01 1.98
N THR A 420 -2.59 -16.15 2.30
CA THR A 420 -1.93 -16.40 3.58
C THR A 420 -0.44 -16.63 3.36
N GLU A 421 0.31 -16.82 4.44
CA GLU A 421 1.71 -17.21 4.43
C GLU A 421 1.98 -18.55 3.70
N TYR A 422 0.93 -19.31 3.39
CA TYR A 422 1.03 -20.61 2.72
C TYR A 422 0.73 -20.57 1.23
N GLY A 423 0.13 -19.49 0.71
CA GLY A 423 -0.19 -19.39 -0.70
C GLY A 423 -1.33 -18.47 -1.09
N ILE A 424 -1.79 -18.68 -2.33
CA ILE A 424 -2.81 -17.89 -3.01
C ILE A 424 -4.03 -18.78 -3.31
N ALA A 425 -5.22 -18.38 -2.84
CA ALA A 425 -6.49 -18.99 -3.22
C ALA A 425 -7.23 -18.09 -4.20
N ASP A 426 -7.26 -18.48 -5.48
CA ASP A 426 -8.12 -17.89 -6.50
C ASP A 426 -9.53 -18.48 -6.41
N THR A 427 -10.54 -17.63 -6.23
CA THR A 427 -11.93 -18.04 -5.98
C THR A 427 -12.95 -17.36 -6.91
N ARG A 428 -12.50 -16.41 -7.74
CA ARG A 428 -13.41 -15.65 -8.63
C ARG A 428 -14.00 -16.57 -9.68
N GLY A 429 -15.32 -16.52 -9.84
CA GLY A 429 -16.04 -17.34 -10.84
C GLY A 429 -16.09 -18.85 -10.56
N LYS A 430 -15.48 -19.34 -9.46
CA LYS A 430 -15.43 -20.76 -9.12
C LYS A 430 -16.71 -21.27 -8.46
N GLN A 431 -16.99 -22.56 -8.64
CA GLN A 431 -18.08 -23.27 -7.97
C GLN A 431 -17.79 -23.41 -6.47
N ASP A 432 -18.84 -23.63 -5.68
CA ASP A 432 -18.73 -23.65 -4.21
C ASP A 432 -17.67 -24.66 -3.74
N ALA A 433 -17.68 -25.91 -4.24
CA ALA A 433 -16.70 -26.92 -3.84
C ALA A 433 -15.24 -26.53 -4.15
N GLU A 434 -15.01 -25.91 -5.30
CA GLU A 434 -13.67 -25.44 -5.71
C GLU A 434 -13.19 -24.29 -4.82
N VAL A 435 -14.10 -23.43 -4.36
CA VAL A 435 -13.80 -22.33 -3.44
C VAL A 435 -13.43 -22.85 -2.06
N TYR A 436 -14.22 -23.78 -1.52
CA TYR A 436 -13.89 -24.42 -0.24
C TYR A 436 -12.53 -25.12 -0.33
N ALA A 437 -12.26 -25.85 -1.41
CA ALA A 437 -10.97 -26.50 -1.62
C ALA A 437 -9.82 -25.49 -1.70
N ALA A 438 -9.97 -24.40 -2.46
CA ALA A 438 -8.94 -23.37 -2.62
C ALA A 438 -8.66 -22.60 -1.33
N ILE A 439 -9.68 -22.21 -0.56
CA ILE A 439 -9.45 -21.49 0.71
C ILE A 439 -8.83 -22.42 1.76
N ILE A 440 -9.25 -23.69 1.82
CA ILE A 440 -8.66 -24.67 2.75
C ILE A 440 -7.19 -24.97 2.38
N SER A 441 -6.82 -24.94 1.09
CA SER A 441 -5.44 -25.22 0.65
C SER A 441 -4.41 -24.19 1.13
N ILE A 442 -4.85 -22.99 1.53
CA ILE A 442 -4.02 -21.94 2.12
C ILE A 442 -4.20 -21.82 3.64
N ALA A 443 -4.91 -22.77 4.27
CA ALA A 443 -4.99 -22.87 5.73
C ALA A 443 -3.79 -23.62 6.32
N ASP A 444 -3.44 -23.27 7.54
CA ASP A 444 -2.46 -23.97 8.37
C ASP A 444 -2.89 -25.44 8.55
N SER A 445 -1.95 -26.36 8.32
CA SER A 445 -2.18 -27.81 8.31
C SER A 445 -2.76 -28.33 9.63
N ARG A 446 -2.57 -27.63 10.75
CA ARG A 446 -3.19 -27.98 12.04
C ARG A 446 -4.73 -27.92 12.01
N PHE A 447 -5.32 -27.14 11.09
CA PHE A 447 -6.77 -26.90 11.03
C PHE A 447 -7.45 -27.43 9.76
N GLN A 448 -6.68 -27.80 8.72
CA GLN A 448 -7.21 -28.28 7.44
C GLN A 448 -8.17 -29.47 7.58
N SER A 449 -7.79 -30.49 8.36
CA SER A 449 -8.62 -31.70 8.52
C SER A 449 -9.99 -31.40 9.10
N ALA A 450 -10.07 -30.52 10.10
CA ALA A 450 -11.36 -30.12 10.70
C ALA A 450 -12.23 -29.35 9.71
N LEU A 451 -11.64 -28.42 8.94
CA LEU A 451 -12.35 -27.66 7.91
C LEU A 451 -12.89 -28.57 6.79
N ILE A 452 -12.09 -29.55 6.35
CA ILE A 452 -12.50 -30.52 5.33
C ILE A 452 -13.69 -31.36 5.84
N GLU A 453 -13.63 -31.86 7.07
CA GLU A 453 -14.72 -32.65 7.63
C GLU A 453 -16.00 -31.84 7.81
N GLN A 454 -15.91 -30.59 8.29
CA GLN A 454 -17.05 -29.67 8.34
C GLN A 454 -17.65 -29.43 6.95
N ALA A 455 -16.80 -29.21 5.94
CA ALA A 455 -17.24 -29.00 4.57
C ALA A 455 -17.90 -30.24 3.94
N LYS A 456 -17.38 -31.44 4.20
CA LYS A 456 -18.01 -32.71 3.77
C LYS A 456 -19.36 -32.93 4.44
N GLN A 457 -19.45 -32.70 5.75
CA GLN A 457 -20.70 -32.84 6.50
C GLN A 457 -21.78 -31.88 5.99
N ALA A 458 -21.39 -30.66 5.61
CA ALA A 458 -22.28 -29.66 5.06
C ALA A 458 -22.57 -29.82 3.54
N GLY A 459 -22.06 -30.88 2.89
CA GLY A 459 -22.24 -31.11 1.46
C GLY A 459 -21.52 -30.10 0.56
N LYS A 460 -20.49 -29.41 1.09
CA LYS A 460 -19.67 -28.42 0.37
C LYS A 460 -18.48 -29.05 -0.34
N LEU A 461 -18.04 -30.22 0.10
CA LEU A 461 -17.03 -31.02 -0.57
C LEU A 461 -17.52 -32.47 -0.76
N PRO A 462 -17.08 -33.17 -1.82
CA PRO A 462 -17.31 -34.61 -1.98
C PRO A 462 -16.82 -35.42 -0.78
N LYS A 463 -17.50 -36.53 -0.46
CA LYS A 463 -17.13 -37.39 0.70
C LYS A 463 -15.71 -37.96 0.57
N ASP A 464 -15.30 -38.27 -0.65
CA ASP A 464 -13.99 -38.78 -1.01
C ASP A 464 -12.94 -37.68 -1.25
N PHE A 465 -13.30 -36.40 -1.16
CA PHE A 465 -12.36 -35.29 -1.33
C PHE A 465 -11.10 -35.45 -0.49
N ARG A 466 -9.95 -35.21 -1.12
CA ARG A 466 -8.62 -35.14 -0.51
C ARG A 466 -7.95 -33.86 -0.98
N LEU A 467 -7.32 -33.16 -0.05
CA LEU A 467 -6.50 -32.01 -0.39
C LEU A 467 -5.25 -32.48 -1.13
N ASP A 468 -4.82 -31.73 -2.14
CA ASP A 468 -3.58 -32.02 -2.86
C ASP A 468 -2.38 -31.96 -1.90
N ALA A 469 -1.48 -32.93 -2.03
CA ALA A 469 -0.30 -33.10 -1.21
C ALA A 469 0.62 -31.86 -1.22
N ALA A 470 0.60 -31.05 -2.29
CA ALA A 470 1.32 -29.78 -2.38
C ALA A 470 0.87 -28.73 -1.33
N HIS A 471 -0.29 -28.95 -0.70
CA HIS A 471 -0.90 -28.04 0.27
C HIS A 471 -1.07 -28.66 1.67
N THR A 472 -0.60 -29.89 1.91
CA THR A 472 -0.77 -30.57 3.21
C THR A 472 0.36 -30.29 4.21
N ASN A 473 1.41 -29.57 3.81
CA ASN A 473 2.57 -29.24 4.65
C ASN A 473 2.66 -27.73 5.00
N ASN A 474 1.51 -27.11 5.25
CA ASN A 474 1.37 -25.71 5.62
C ASN A 474 1.65 -25.51 7.11
N PHE A 475 2.92 -25.49 7.49
CA PHE A 475 3.38 -25.18 8.85
C PHE A 475 4.36 -24.01 8.87
N PRO A 476 4.48 -23.26 9.98
CA PRO A 476 5.45 -22.17 10.10
C PRO A 476 6.88 -22.57 9.73
N SER A 477 7.30 -23.75 10.15
CA SER A 477 8.63 -24.29 9.86
C SER A 477 8.88 -24.48 8.36
N THR A 478 7.84 -24.74 7.55
CA THR A 478 7.98 -24.98 6.11
C THR A 478 8.46 -23.73 5.38
N TYR A 479 7.76 -22.60 5.53
CA TYR A 479 8.16 -21.37 4.85
C TYR A 479 9.38 -20.72 5.52
N GLN A 480 9.56 -20.86 6.84
CA GLN A 480 10.75 -20.37 7.53
C GLN A 480 12.02 -21.07 7.00
N HIS A 481 11.96 -22.38 6.76
CA HIS A 481 13.07 -23.11 6.17
C HIS A 481 13.39 -22.62 4.75
N ALA A 482 12.38 -22.37 3.92
CA ALA A 482 12.58 -21.82 2.59
C ALA A 482 13.24 -20.43 2.63
N MET A 483 12.80 -19.56 3.55
CA MET A 483 13.39 -18.23 3.74
C MET A 483 14.87 -18.33 4.17
N GLN A 484 15.19 -19.20 5.12
CA GLN A 484 16.57 -19.45 5.57
C GLN A 484 17.46 -20.00 4.44
N GLN A 485 16.93 -20.89 3.60
CA GLN A 485 17.66 -21.41 2.45
C GLN A 485 18.01 -20.31 1.44
N LEU A 486 17.11 -19.35 1.23
CA LEU A 486 17.40 -18.19 0.39
C LEU A 486 18.53 -17.34 1.00
N ASP A 487 18.43 -16.99 2.29
CA ASP A 487 19.41 -16.13 2.95
C ASP A 487 20.81 -16.75 2.99
N THR A 488 20.90 -18.06 3.18
CA THR A 488 22.19 -18.79 3.14
C THR A 488 22.77 -18.94 1.72
N SER A 489 21.95 -18.80 0.68
CA SER A 489 22.40 -18.88 -0.72
C SER A 489 23.07 -17.61 -1.23
N PHE A 490 22.96 -16.49 -0.52
CA PHE A 490 23.59 -15.20 -0.88
C PHE A 490 24.64 -14.78 0.15
N THR A 491 25.79 -14.29 -0.32
CA THR A 491 26.87 -13.76 0.54
C THR A 491 26.60 -12.34 1.03
N ALA A 492 25.34 -11.92 1.13
CA ALA A 492 24.96 -10.53 1.34
C ALA A 492 25.05 -10.12 2.81
N GLU A 493 25.49 -8.89 3.07
CA GLU A 493 25.48 -8.27 4.40
C GLU A 493 24.05 -8.01 4.93
N THR A 494 23.01 -8.19 4.10
CA THR A 494 21.61 -7.90 4.43
C THR A 494 20.67 -9.06 4.09
N PRO A 495 19.85 -9.54 5.04
CA PRO A 495 18.89 -10.63 4.80
C PRO A 495 17.81 -10.22 3.81
N ALA A 496 17.28 -11.18 3.03
CA ALA A 496 16.20 -10.95 2.07
C ALA A 496 14.88 -10.57 2.74
N PHE A 497 14.67 -11.01 3.99
CA PHE A 497 13.41 -10.80 4.73
C PHE A 497 13.66 -10.17 6.11
N PRO A 498 14.15 -8.91 6.16
CA PRO A 498 14.49 -8.23 7.41
C PRO A 498 13.21 -7.87 8.20
N PRO A 499 13.27 -7.83 9.55
CA PRO A 499 12.13 -7.41 10.37
C PRO A 499 11.74 -5.94 10.17
N PHE A 500 12.67 -5.09 9.73
CA PHE A 500 12.44 -3.68 9.38
C PHE A 500 13.06 -3.42 8.01
N PRO A 501 12.30 -3.59 6.91
CA PRO A 501 12.83 -3.44 5.56
C PRO A 501 13.12 -2.00 5.12
N PHE A 502 12.59 -1.03 5.85
CA PHE A 502 12.80 0.40 5.64
C PHE A 502 13.35 1.02 6.91
N ASP A 503 13.70 2.31 6.85
CA ASP A 503 14.28 3.04 7.98
C ASP A 503 13.48 2.80 9.27
N CYS A 504 14.21 2.36 10.30
CA CYS A 504 13.64 2.05 11.59
C CYS A 504 13.86 3.26 12.50
N ALA A 505 12.77 3.93 12.89
CA ALA A 505 12.83 5.01 13.88
C ALA A 505 13.31 4.56 15.27
N PHE A 506 13.43 3.24 15.49
CA PHE A 506 14.00 2.67 16.71
C PHE A 506 15.50 2.44 16.55
N THR A 507 16.26 2.86 17.55
CA THR A 507 17.65 2.47 17.73
C THR A 507 17.78 0.97 17.97
N ASP A 508 18.96 0.39 17.71
CA ASP A 508 19.26 -1.04 18.02
C ASP A 508 18.97 -1.39 19.48
N THR A 509 19.12 -0.43 20.39
CA THR A 509 18.80 -0.60 21.80
C THR A 509 17.29 -0.69 22.02
N GLU A 510 16.48 0.19 21.42
CA GLU A 510 15.02 0.15 21.52
C GLU A 510 14.43 -1.11 20.87
N LEU A 511 15.01 -1.60 19.77
CA LEU A 511 14.63 -2.86 19.15
C LEU A 511 14.88 -4.06 20.06
N ARG A 512 16.07 -4.13 20.69
CA ARG A 512 16.39 -5.18 21.68
C ARG A 512 15.44 -5.14 22.88
N VAL A 513 15.18 -3.95 23.41
CA VAL A 513 14.20 -3.75 24.50
C VAL A 513 12.81 -4.20 24.08
N GLY A 514 12.34 -3.80 22.89
CA GLY A 514 11.04 -4.20 22.36
C GLY A 514 10.89 -5.71 22.20
N LYS A 515 11.95 -6.41 21.73
CA LYS A 515 11.99 -7.88 21.63
C LYS A 515 11.88 -8.52 23.02
N ALA A 516 12.65 -8.04 23.98
CA ALA A 516 12.60 -8.50 25.37
C ALA A 516 11.19 -8.33 25.99
N LEU A 517 10.57 -7.15 25.81
CA LEU A 517 9.22 -6.89 26.34
C LEU A 517 8.15 -7.78 25.69
N LYS A 518 8.25 -8.05 24.39
CA LYS A 518 7.35 -9.00 23.70
C LYS A 518 7.51 -10.42 24.22
N TRP A 519 8.76 -10.87 24.41
CA TRP A 519 9.03 -12.16 25.02
C TRP A 519 8.43 -12.23 26.43
N LEU A 520 8.65 -11.20 27.25
CA LEU A 520 8.14 -11.14 28.62
C LEU A 520 6.61 -11.20 28.64
N LYS A 521 5.93 -10.44 27.78
CA LYS A 521 4.48 -10.48 27.62
C LYS A 521 3.98 -11.88 27.27
N THR A 522 4.70 -12.61 26.43
CA THR A 522 4.36 -13.98 26.01
C THR A 522 4.60 -14.98 27.14
N ALA A 523 5.77 -14.93 27.77
CA ALA A 523 6.16 -15.80 28.87
C ALA A 523 5.27 -15.64 30.12
N THR A 524 4.72 -14.43 30.32
CA THR A 524 3.85 -14.10 31.45
C THR A 524 2.35 -14.16 31.13
N ALA A 525 1.97 -14.64 29.94
CA ALA A 525 0.57 -14.65 29.48
C ALA A 525 -0.36 -15.58 30.30
N SER A 526 0.19 -16.54 31.04
CA SER A 526 -0.57 -17.46 31.91
C SER A 526 -0.11 -17.37 33.37
N ARG A 527 -0.97 -17.79 34.32
CA ARG A 527 -0.60 -17.80 35.75
C ARG A 527 0.61 -18.69 36.04
N ALA A 528 0.70 -19.84 35.37
CA ALA A 528 1.83 -20.75 35.49
C ALA A 528 3.11 -20.16 34.87
N GLY A 529 3.01 -19.61 33.65
CA GLY A 529 4.13 -18.96 32.97
C GLY A 529 4.65 -17.74 33.74
N MET A 530 3.77 -16.95 34.34
CA MET A 530 4.13 -15.84 35.23
C MET A 530 4.96 -16.33 36.43
N ALA A 531 4.48 -17.35 37.15
CA ALA A 531 5.18 -17.88 38.31
C ALA A 531 6.57 -18.46 37.95
N GLU A 532 6.64 -19.21 36.85
CA GLU A 532 7.90 -19.77 36.33
C GLU A 532 8.89 -18.68 35.91
N THR A 533 8.42 -17.67 35.18
CA THR A 533 9.25 -16.56 34.70
C THR A 533 9.79 -15.73 35.86
N VAL A 534 8.96 -15.45 36.88
CA VAL A 534 9.40 -14.79 38.11
C VAL A 534 10.45 -15.62 38.85
N ALA A 535 10.25 -16.94 38.98
CA ALA A 535 11.24 -17.80 39.62
C ALA A 535 12.58 -17.80 38.88
N LYS A 536 12.55 -17.91 37.54
CA LYS A 536 13.74 -17.81 36.68
C LYS A 536 14.46 -16.46 36.83
N ALA A 537 13.71 -15.37 36.92
CA ALA A 537 14.27 -14.03 37.09
C ALA A 537 14.98 -13.86 38.44
N TRP A 538 14.43 -14.46 39.51
CA TRP A 538 15.06 -14.45 40.83
C TRP A 538 16.30 -15.35 40.93
N LEU A 539 16.37 -16.42 40.13
CA LEU A 539 17.54 -17.28 40.01
C LEU A 539 18.65 -16.70 39.10
N LEU A 540 18.36 -15.63 38.36
CA LEU A 540 19.32 -14.96 37.49
C LEU A 540 20.42 -14.29 38.33
N LYS A 541 21.68 -14.62 38.02
CA LYS A 541 22.85 -13.92 38.58
C LYS A 541 23.04 -12.58 37.85
N THR A 542 22.60 -11.50 38.48
CA THR A 542 22.59 -10.14 37.91
C THR A 542 23.99 -9.55 37.73
N GLU A 543 24.99 -10.03 38.48
CA GLU A 543 26.39 -9.55 38.45
C GLU A 543 27.17 -9.96 37.19
N ALA A 544 26.64 -10.90 36.40
CA ALA A 544 27.30 -11.46 35.22
C ALA A 544 26.71 -10.96 33.89
N TYR A 545 25.73 -10.06 33.92
CA TYR A 545 24.99 -9.65 32.74
C TYR A 545 25.17 -8.14 32.49
N GLU A 546 26.05 -7.80 31.54
CA GLU A 546 26.19 -6.42 31.05
C GLU A 546 25.01 -6.11 30.12
N VAL A 547 24.03 -5.36 30.64
CA VAL A 547 22.99 -4.75 29.80
C VAL A 547 23.45 -3.37 29.38
N ASP A 548 23.25 -3.06 28.10
CA ASP A 548 23.48 -1.73 27.53
C ASP A 548 22.89 -0.64 28.44
N ALA A 549 23.73 0.30 28.88
CA ALA A 549 23.33 1.39 29.75
C ALA A 549 22.17 2.22 29.17
N LYS A 550 22.10 2.33 27.84
CA LYS A 550 20.98 3.00 27.15
C LYS A 550 19.66 2.23 27.31
N ALA A 551 19.69 0.89 27.35
CA ALA A 551 18.49 0.07 27.53
C ALA A 551 17.92 0.22 28.94
N LEU A 552 18.81 0.31 29.94
CA LEU A 552 18.44 0.58 31.32
C LEU A 552 17.84 1.99 31.46
N GLU A 553 18.45 2.98 30.82
CA GLU A 553 17.96 4.36 30.79
C GLU A 553 16.56 4.45 30.14
N LEU A 554 16.36 3.80 28.99
CA LEU A 554 15.07 3.72 28.29
C LEU A 554 13.94 3.15 29.16
N MET A 555 14.24 2.16 30.00
CA MET A 555 13.28 1.54 30.91
C MET A 555 13.15 2.29 32.26
N GLY A 556 13.84 3.42 32.42
CA GLY A 556 13.81 4.23 33.65
C GLY A 556 14.63 3.64 34.81
N TYR A 557 15.54 2.70 34.54
CA TYR A 557 16.42 2.08 35.53
C TYR A 557 17.69 2.90 35.74
N HIS A 558 17.59 3.98 36.52
CA HIS A 558 18.72 4.86 36.84
C HIS A 558 19.39 4.46 38.18
N GLY A 559 20.32 3.50 38.14
CA GLY A 559 21.15 3.17 39.31
C GLY A 559 20.36 2.66 40.53
N LYS A 560 21.05 2.46 41.66
CA LYS A 560 20.49 1.79 42.84
C LYS A 560 19.24 2.49 43.36
N TRP A 561 18.12 1.77 43.35
CA TRP A 561 16.81 2.20 43.86
C TRP A 561 16.92 2.82 45.24
N ASN A 562 16.41 4.05 45.38
CA ASN A 562 16.37 4.75 46.65
C ASN A 562 15.28 4.10 47.53
N THR A 563 15.67 3.43 48.62
CA THR A 563 14.81 2.65 49.53
C THR A 563 13.85 3.49 50.39
N ALA A 564 13.54 4.73 49.99
CA ALA A 564 12.72 5.66 50.75
C ALA A 564 11.21 5.30 50.76
N GLU A 565 10.73 4.44 49.85
CA GLU A 565 9.29 4.08 49.71
C GLU A 565 8.89 2.75 50.41
N GLY A 566 9.79 2.15 51.20
CA GLY A 566 9.52 0.94 52.00
C GLY A 566 9.80 -0.39 51.28
N TRP A 567 9.93 -1.47 52.06
CA TRP A 567 10.48 -2.76 51.59
C TRP A 567 9.66 -3.44 50.48
N ARG A 568 8.34 -3.24 50.43
CA ARG A 568 7.46 -3.81 49.41
C ARG A 568 7.66 -3.15 48.03
N ALA A 569 7.86 -1.84 48.01
CA ALA A 569 8.13 -1.09 46.78
C ALA A 569 9.50 -1.51 46.20
N GLY A 570 10.52 -1.65 47.07
CA GLY A 570 11.83 -2.16 46.67
C GLY A 570 11.80 -3.58 46.12
N LEU A 571 11.03 -4.50 46.73
CA LEU A 571 10.89 -5.87 46.23
C LEU A 571 10.20 -5.94 44.86
N LYS A 572 9.19 -5.10 44.65
CA LYS A 572 8.50 -5.01 43.36
C LYS A 572 9.43 -4.47 42.26
N ALA A 573 10.12 -3.37 42.52
CA ALA A 573 11.06 -2.77 41.57
C ALA A 573 12.21 -3.73 41.21
N GLU A 574 12.75 -4.44 42.20
CA GLU A 574 13.78 -5.46 41.98
C GLU A 574 13.25 -6.63 41.14
N THR A 575 11.99 -7.05 41.37
CA THR A 575 11.36 -8.10 40.57
C THR A 575 11.17 -7.66 39.12
N GLU A 576 10.68 -6.44 38.88
CA GLU A 576 10.51 -5.87 37.53
C GLU A 576 11.86 -5.74 36.81
N PHE A 577 12.88 -5.26 37.50
CA PHE A 577 14.25 -5.17 36.97
C PHE A 577 14.80 -6.55 36.59
N ARG A 578 14.68 -7.55 37.46
CA ARG A 578 15.15 -8.93 37.18
C ARG A 578 14.39 -9.58 36.03
N LEU A 579 13.07 -9.33 35.92
CA LEU A 579 12.27 -9.79 34.80
C LEU A 579 12.74 -9.17 33.48
N PHE A 580 13.06 -7.87 33.50
CA PHE A 580 13.63 -7.19 32.34
C PHE A 580 15.00 -7.77 31.94
N LEU A 581 15.92 -7.99 32.90
CA LEU A 581 17.22 -8.61 32.62
C LEU A 581 17.09 -10.04 32.06
N LEU A 582 16.18 -10.84 32.63
CA LEU A 582 15.90 -12.18 32.12
C LEU A 582 15.40 -12.13 30.68
N ALA A 583 14.48 -11.20 30.39
CA ALA A 583 13.92 -11.03 29.06
C ALA A 583 14.98 -10.60 28.04
N MET A 584 15.81 -9.61 28.39
CA MET A 584 16.94 -9.18 27.57
C MET A 584 17.88 -10.34 27.25
N ARG A 585 18.22 -11.15 28.26
CA ARG A 585 19.08 -12.34 28.09
C ARG A 585 18.45 -13.37 27.16
N GLN A 586 17.19 -13.73 27.39
CA GLN A 586 16.53 -14.78 26.62
C GLN A 586 16.39 -14.41 25.14
N THR A 587 16.35 -13.12 24.83
CA THR A 587 16.21 -12.62 23.44
C THR A 587 17.52 -12.26 22.76
N ALA A 588 18.65 -12.27 23.49
CA ALA A 588 19.99 -11.97 22.96
C ALA A 588 20.62 -13.18 22.22
N ASP A 589 20.26 -14.41 22.62
CA ASP A 589 20.79 -15.65 22.00
C ASP A 589 20.11 -15.97 20.64
N ASP A 590 18.97 -15.35 20.33
CA ASP A 590 18.22 -15.50 19.06
C ASP A 590 18.83 -14.67 17.89
N THR A 591 20.10 -14.25 17.98
CA THR A 591 20.78 -13.45 16.95
C THR A 591 21.88 -14.21 16.20
N GLU A 592 22.11 -15.49 16.54
CA GLU A 592 23.09 -16.38 15.89
C GLU A 592 22.46 -17.68 15.31
N ALA A 593 21.14 -17.77 15.12
CA ALA A 593 20.48 -18.96 14.59
C ALA A 593 19.61 -18.70 13.35
#